data_AF-A0A512AZP1-F1
#
_entry.id   AF-A0A512AZP1-F1
#
_cell.length_a   1.000
_cell.length_b   1.000
_cell.length_c   1.000
_cell.angle_alpha   90.00
_cell.angle_beta   90.00
_cell.angle_gamma   90.00
#
_symmetry.space_group_name_H-M   'P 1'
#
loop_
_entity.id
_entity.type
_entity.pdbx_description
1 polymer ?
#
loop_
_entity_poly.entity_id
_entity_poly.type
_entity_poly.pdbx_seq_one_letter_code
_entity_poly.pdbx_strand_id
1 'polypeptide(L)'
;MTIKELKEYKARLYNSLSRDLAEFEKNFLFISTGTLAFSITFIKDIVKIETAIYLQLLFTSWGFITLATGIMMFTFIRSAYASDKLWFAVDTFQIQQNKFNDADTITQAEATTIKSQTNTILKSSKVILRRLRYLAIACFILGLIFFGYFTGVNIYQENQKSPNKKKNGLIINFNSKTKQFNINDIKFTIKDSSIIIQ
;
A
#
# COMPACT_ATOMS: atom_id res chain seq x y z
N MET A 1 -19.77 -3.44 40.69
CA MET A 1 -19.50 -3.89 39.32
C MET A 1 -19.72 -5.39 39.31
N THR A 2 -20.60 -5.89 38.47
CA THR A 2 -20.85 -7.34 38.36
C THR A 2 -19.82 -8.01 37.45
N ILE A 3 -19.66 -9.33 37.57
CA ILE A 3 -18.83 -10.09 36.62
C ILE A 3 -19.31 -9.92 35.19
N LYS A 4 -20.63 -9.83 34.98
CA LYS A 4 -21.23 -9.54 33.68
C LYS A 4 -20.72 -8.21 33.10
N GLU A 5 -20.74 -7.13 33.88
CA GLU A 5 -20.23 -5.82 33.45
C GLU A 5 -18.73 -5.85 33.11
N LEU A 6 -17.94 -6.67 33.83
CA LEU A 6 -16.51 -6.85 33.55
C LEU A 6 -16.29 -7.58 32.22
N LYS A 7 -17.05 -8.66 31.97
CA LYS A 7 -17.04 -9.39 30.70
C LYS A 7 -17.46 -8.49 29.54
N GLU A 8 -18.52 -7.69 29.72
CA GLU A 8 -18.97 -6.73 28.71
C GLU A 8 -17.94 -5.63 28.43
N TYR A 9 -17.34 -5.04 29.47
CA TYR A 9 -16.29 -4.04 29.34
C TYR A 9 -15.09 -4.58 28.54
N LYS A 10 -14.68 -5.82 28.82
CA LYS A 10 -13.62 -6.52 28.09
C LYS A 10 -14.00 -6.78 26.64
N ALA A 11 -15.20 -7.30 26.39
CA ALA A 11 -15.69 -7.56 25.05
C ALA A 11 -15.73 -6.28 24.20
N ARG A 12 -16.13 -5.15 24.80
CA ARG A 12 -16.09 -3.83 24.13
C ARG A 12 -14.67 -3.39 23.80
N LEU A 13 -13.72 -3.54 24.73
CA LEU A 13 -12.31 -3.20 24.51
C LEU A 13 -11.68 -4.06 23.41
N TYR A 14 -11.95 -5.36 23.43
CA TYR A 14 -11.48 -6.31 22.41
C TYR A 14 -12.08 -5.99 21.04
N ASN A 15 -13.41 -5.87 20.96
CA ASN A 15 -14.10 -5.59 19.71
C ASN A 15 -13.65 -4.26 19.11
N SER A 16 -13.45 -3.22 19.92
CA SER A 16 -12.92 -1.94 19.44
C SER A 16 -11.50 -2.09 18.90
N LEU A 17 -10.59 -2.75 19.62
CA LEU A 17 -9.21 -2.91 19.17
C LEU A 17 -9.10 -3.78 17.91
N SER A 18 -9.80 -4.91 17.88
CA SER A 18 -9.77 -5.86 16.78
C SER A 18 -10.41 -5.28 15.52
N ARG A 19 -11.53 -4.56 15.65
CA ARG A 19 -12.23 -3.96 14.52
C ARG A 19 -11.37 -2.88 13.87
N ASP A 20 -10.83 -1.95 14.65
CA ASP A 20 -10.00 -0.86 14.14
C ASP A 20 -8.74 -1.40 13.43
N LEU A 21 -8.20 -2.51 13.93
CA LEU A 21 -7.01 -3.14 13.36
C LEU A 21 -7.33 -3.89 12.05
N ALA A 22 -8.42 -4.67 12.04
CA ALA A 22 -8.85 -5.41 10.85
C ALA A 22 -9.27 -4.47 9.71
N GLU A 23 -9.95 -3.37 10.02
CA GLU A 23 -10.35 -2.38 9.01
C GLU A 23 -9.14 -1.68 8.40
N PHE A 24 -8.19 -1.26 9.24
CA PHE A 24 -6.94 -0.67 8.77
C PHE A 24 -6.14 -1.65 7.89
N GLU A 25 -6.01 -2.91 8.31
CA GLU A 25 -5.33 -3.95 7.54
C GLU A 25 -5.98 -4.18 6.18
N LYS A 26 -7.30 -4.35 6.14
CA LYS A 26 -8.05 -4.56 4.90
C LYS A 26 -7.81 -3.40 3.92
N ASN A 27 -7.91 -2.17 4.41
CA ASN A 27 -7.68 -0.98 3.60
C ASN A 27 -6.23 -0.90 3.12
N PHE A 28 -5.27 -1.18 3.99
CA PHE A 28 -3.85 -1.18 3.64
C PHE A 28 -3.52 -2.26 2.60
N LEU A 29 -4.02 -3.48 2.77
CA LEU A 29 -3.79 -4.60 1.85
C LEU A 29 -4.41 -4.31 0.48
N PHE A 30 -5.61 -3.73 0.46
CA PHE A 30 -6.27 -3.31 -0.77
C PHE A 30 -5.45 -2.25 -1.52
N ILE A 31 -5.01 -1.21 -0.82
CA ILE A 31 -4.15 -0.16 -1.39
C ILE A 31 -2.85 -0.76 -1.90
N SER A 32 -2.16 -1.57 -1.08
CA SER A 32 -0.87 -2.16 -1.43
C SER A 32 -0.96 -3.10 -2.64
N THR A 33 -2.01 -3.92 -2.71
CA THR A 33 -2.26 -4.81 -3.85
C THR A 33 -2.57 -4.00 -5.11
N GLY A 34 -3.43 -2.99 -5.00
CA GLY A 34 -3.76 -2.08 -6.10
C GLY A 34 -2.53 -1.34 -6.62
N THR A 35 -1.67 -0.85 -5.73
CA THR A 35 -0.43 -0.19 -6.11
C THR A 35 0.58 -1.15 -6.75
N LEU A 36 0.70 -2.38 -6.26
CA LEU A 36 1.58 -3.38 -6.87
C LEU A 36 1.09 -3.75 -8.28
N ALA A 37 -0.22 -4.02 -8.43
CA ALA A 37 -0.82 -4.30 -9.73
C ALA A 37 -0.61 -3.14 -10.71
N PHE A 38 -0.87 -1.90 -10.26
CA PHE A 38 -0.59 -0.69 -11.02
C PHE A 38 0.89 -0.58 -11.40
N SER A 39 1.81 -0.90 -10.49
CA SER A 39 3.24 -0.85 -10.78
C SER A 39 3.64 -1.81 -11.90
N ILE A 40 3.07 -3.02 -11.91
CA ILE A 40 3.33 -4.04 -12.92
C ILE A 40 2.80 -3.61 -14.29
N THR A 41 1.56 -3.14 -14.35
CA THR A 41 0.97 -2.65 -15.62
C THR A 41 1.73 -1.44 -16.14
N PHE A 42 2.11 -0.52 -15.26
CA PHE A 42 2.87 0.67 -15.63
C PHE A 42 4.24 0.31 -16.23
N ILE A 43 4.98 -0.63 -15.63
CA ILE A 43 6.27 -1.06 -16.19
C ILE A 43 6.07 -1.72 -17.55
N LYS A 44 5.07 -2.60 -17.68
CA LYS A 44 4.79 -3.32 -18.92
C LYS A 44 4.42 -2.38 -20.07
N ASP A 45 3.57 -1.38 -19.80
CA ASP A 45 2.96 -0.57 -20.84
C ASP A 45 3.73 0.73 -21.13
N ILE A 46 4.46 1.28 -20.14
CA ILE A 46 5.09 2.60 -20.24
C ILE A 46 6.63 2.52 -20.27
N VAL A 47 7.26 1.56 -19.59
CA VAL A 47 8.73 1.51 -19.49
C VAL A 47 9.29 0.39 -20.35
N LYS A 48 10.03 0.72 -21.41
CA LYS A 48 10.75 -0.28 -22.21
C LYS A 48 11.90 -0.90 -21.41
N ILE A 49 11.63 -2.09 -20.85
CA ILE A 49 12.55 -2.83 -19.97
C ILE A 49 13.91 -3.06 -20.63
N GLU A 50 13.96 -3.28 -21.95
CA GLU A 50 15.20 -3.51 -22.71
C GLU A 50 16.20 -2.35 -22.60
N THR A 51 15.70 -1.13 -22.44
CA THR A 51 16.53 0.08 -22.36
C THR A 51 16.61 0.66 -20.95
N ALA A 52 16.01 -0.01 -19.98
CA ALA A 52 15.82 0.55 -18.65
C ALA A 52 17.14 0.59 -17.86
N ILE A 53 17.41 1.72 -17.21
CA ILE A 53 18.55 1.89 -16.31
C ILE A 53 18.07 1.71 -14.86
N TYR A 54 18.93 1.11 -14.03
CA TYR A 54 18.71 0.88 -12.59
C TYR A 54 17.55 -0.07 -12.28
N LEU A 55 17.48 -1.22 -12.95
CA LEU A 55 16.50 -2.27 -12.69
C LEU A 55 16.55 -2.77 -11.23
N GLN A 56 17.72 -2.67 -10.57
CA GLN A 56 17.85 -2.92 -9.13
C GLN A 56 16.90 -2.05 -8.28
N LEU A 57 16.70 -0.78 -8.66
CA LEU A 57 15.85 0.16 -7.91
C LEU A 57 14.38 -0.26 -7.94
N LEU A 58 13.93 -0.81 -9.08
CA LEU A 58 12.61 -1.41 -9.22
C LEU A 58 12.43 -2.58 -8.24
N PHE A 59 13.38 -3.52 -8.19
CA PHE A 59 13.31 -4.64 -7.26
C PHE A 59 13.36 -4.18 -5.80
N THR A 60 14.15 -3.15 -5.46
CA THR A 60 14.16 -2.60 -4.11
C THR A 60 12.80 -2.00 -3.74
N SER A 61 12.16 -1.28 -4.65
CA SER A 61 10.82 -0.73 -4.44
C SER A 61 9.78 -1.81 -4.14
N TRP A 62 9.73 -2.86 -4.98
CA TRP A 62 8.85 -3.99 -4.75
C TRP A 62 9.16 -4.69 -3.43
N GLY A 63 10.46 -4.86 -3.11
CA GLY A 63 10.90 -5.39 -1.82
C GLY A 63 10.37 -4.56 -0.65
N PHE A 64 10.43 -3.24 -0.71
CA PHE A 64 9.88 -2.34 0.33
C PHE A 64 8.36 -2.43 0.45
N ILE A 65 7.63 -2.51 -0.67
CA ILE A 65 6.17 -2.67 -0.68
C ILE A 65 5.79 -4.03 -0.06
N THR A 66 6.41 -5.13 -0.50
CA THR A 66 6.18 -6.47 0.04
C THR A 66 6.57 -6.55 1.52
N LEU A 67 7.69 -5.95 1.92
CA LEU A 67 8.12 -5.89 3.31
C LEU A 67 7.10 -5.13 4.17
N ALA A 68 6.57 -4.01 3.68
CA ALA A 68 5.51 -3.28 4.37
C ALA A 68 4.25 -4.13 4.57
N THR A 69 3.83 -4.88 3.55
CA THR A 69 2.73 -5.86 3.66
C THR A 69 3.04 -6.94 4.70
N GLY A 70 4.26 -7.47 4.71
CA GLY A 70 4.69 -8.48 5.68
C GLY A 70 4.70 -7.96 7.13
N ILE A 71 5.19 -6.75 7.36
CA ILE A 71 5.13 -6.08 8.69
C ILE A 71 3.68 -5.90 9.13
N MET A 72 2.78 -5.57 8.19
CA MET A 72 1.35 -5.45 8.48
C MET A 72 0.70 -6.77 8.90
N MET A 73 0.96 -7.86 8.17
CA MET A 73 0.51 -9.19 8.57
C MET A 73 1.08 -9.61 9.94
N PHE A 74 2.36 -9.31 10.19
CA PHE A 74 2.98 -9.57 11.48
C PHE A 74 2.30 -8.78 12.61
N THR A 75 1.90 -7.54 12.34
CA THR A 75 1.15 -6.70 13.28
C THR A 75 -0.17 -7.34 13.68
N PHE A 76 -0.87 -8.00 12.75
CA PHE A 76 -2.11 -8.73 13.01
C PHE A 76 -1.90 -9.92 13.95
N ILE A 77 -0.95 -10.80 13.63
CA ILE A 77 -0.61 -11.97 14.47
C ILE A 77 -0.29 -11.51 15.89
N ARG A 78 0.49 -10.44 16.00
CA ARG A 78 0.91 -9.89 17.28
C ARG A 78 -0.26 -9.23 18.04
N SER A 79 -1.26 -8.70 17.34
CA SER A 79 -2.51 -8.19 17.92
C SER A 79 -3.40 -9.32 18.43
N ALA A 80 -3.50 -10.44 17.69
CA ALA A 80 -4.21 -11.63 18.14
C ALA A 80 -3.60 -12.19 19.43
N TYR A 81 -2.28 -12.34 19.47
CA TYR A 81 -1.57 -12.82 20.66
C TYR A 81 -1.71 -11.88 21.87
N ALA A 82 -1.70 -10.56 21.66
CA ALA A 82 -1.94 -9.60 22.73
C ALA A 82 -3.38 -9.72 23.28
N SER A 83 -4.33 -10.07 22.42
CA SER A 83 -5.72 -10.29 22.81
C SER A 83 -5.87 -11.56 23.64
N ASP A 84 -5.20 -12.65 23.26
CA ASP A 84 -5.22 -13.91 24.02
C ASP A 84 -4.64 -13.73 25.42
N LYS A 85 -3.53 -12.97 25.54
CA LYS A 85 -2.97 -12.60 26.86
C LYS A 85 -3.95 -11.82 27.73
N LEU A 86 -4.73 -10.93 27.11
CA LEU A 86 -5.76 -10.16 27.79
C LEU A 86 -6.92 -11.07 28.23
N TRP A 87 -7.22 -12.12 27.47
CA TRP A 87 -8.18 -13.15 27.87
C TRP A 87 -7.70 -13.94 29.10
N PHE A 88 -6.46 -14.41 29.06
CA PHE A 88 -5.84 -15.20 30.12
C PHE A 88 -5.73 -14.45 31.45
N ALA A 89 -5.34 -13.16 31.43
CA ALA A 89 -5.23 -12.36 32.65
C ALA A 89 -6.57 -12.20 33.38
N VAL A 90 -7.67 -12.05 32.63
CA VAL A 90 -9.01 -11.94 33.20
C VAL A 90 -9.53 -13.28 33.70
N ASP A 91 -9.26 -14.36 32.95
CA ASP A 91 -9.66 -15.71 33.34
C ASP A 91 -8.95 -16.15 34.64
N THR A 92 -7.64 -15.90 34.71
CA THR A 92 -6.84 -16.14 35.93
C THR A 92 -7.41 -15.38 37.13
N PHE A 93 -7.86 -14.13 36.93
CA PHE A 93 -8.48 -13.34 37.99
C PHE A 93 -9.82 -13.94 38.45
N GLN A 94 -10.66 -14.40 37.52
CA GLN A 94 -11.94 -15.05 37.84
C GLN A 94 -11.73 -16.33 38.65
N ILE A 95 -10.75 -17.15 38.24
CA ILE A 95 -10.37 -18.38 38.95
C ILE A 95 -9.85 -18.07 40.35
N GLN A 96 -8.97 -17.07 40.51
CA GLN A 96 -8.40 -16.69 41.81
C GLN A 96 -9.44 -16.23 42.83
N GLN A 97 -10.54 -15.63 42.36
CA GLN A 97 -11.59 -15.13 43.24
C GLN A 97 -12.69 -16.18 43.51
N ASN A 98 -12.66 -17.35 42.89
CA ASN A 98 -13.73 -18.36 42.94
C ASN A 98 -15.13 -17.82 42.57
N LYS A 99 -15.18 -16.71 41.83
CA LYS A 99 -16.42 -16.07 41.42
C LYS A 99 -16.71 -16.47 39.98
N PHE A 100 -17.51 -17.52 39.83
CA PHE A 100 -17.92 -18.06 38.53
C PHE A 100 -19.32 -17.59 38.12
N ASN A 101 -20.09 -17.02 39.04
CA ASN A 101 -21.46 -16.64 38.79
C ASN A 101 -21.55 -15.19 38.29
N ASP A 102 -22.33 -14.96 37.23
CA ASP A 102 -22.40 -13.64 36.58
C ASP A 102 -23.02 -12.56 37.50
N ALA A 103 -23.75 -12.98 38.53
CA ALA A 103 -24.35 -12.14 39.56
C ALA A 103 -23.37 -11.75 40.69
N ASP A 104 -22.19 -12.36 40.77
CA ASP A 104 -21.23 -12.08 41.82
C ASP A 104 -20.73 -10.63 41.73
N THR A 105 -20.70 -9.96 42.88
CA THR A 105 -20.23 -8.58 42.96
C THR A 105 -18.71 -8.56 43.17
N ILE A 106 -18.05 -7.73 42.37
CA ILE A 106 -16.62 -7.47 42.50
C ILE A 106 -16.46 -6.21 43.37
N THR A 107 -15.60 -6.30 44.38
CA THR A 107 -15.27 -5.15 45.24
C THR A 107 -14.61 -4.06 44.39
N GLN A 108 -14.80 -2.77 44.70
CA GLN A 108 -14.19 -1.71 43.90
C GLN A 108 -12.64 -1.82 43.82
N ALA A 109 -11.99 -2.29 44.89
CA ALA A 109 -10.53 -2.54 44.92
C ALA A 109 -10.08 -3.68 43.97
N GLU A 110 -10.90 -4.72 43.81
CA GLU A 110 -10.66 -5.81 42.86
C GLU A 110 -10.81 -5.31 41.42
N ALA A 111 -11.86 -4.53 41.15
CA ALA A 111 -12.11 -3.96 39.83
C ALA A 111 -11.01 -2.99 39.38
N THR A 112 -10.45 -2.19 40.28
CA THR A 112 -9.33 -1.29 39.96
C THR A 112 -8.04 -2.06 39.69
N THR A 113 -7.80 -3.16 40.40
CA THR A 113 -6.63 -4.03 40.20
C THR A 113 -6.65 -4.67 38.82
N ILE A 114 -7.77 -5.29 38.43
CA ILE A 114 -7.95 -5.88 37.08
C ILE A 114 -7.80 -4.81 36.01
N LYS A 115 -8.46 -3.66 36.18
CA LYS A 115 -8.39 -2.56 35.21
C LYS A 115 -6.96 -2.07 35.05
N SER A 116 -6.20 -1.92 36.14
CA SER A 116 -4.79 -1.49 36.10
C SER A 116 -3.90 -2.49 35.35
N GLN A 117 -4.01 -3.78 35.68
CA GLN A 117 -3.24 -4.85 35.02
C GLN A 117 -3.58 -4.95 33.53
N THR A 118 -4.88 -5.00 33.21
CA THR A 118 -5.39 -5.07 31.84
C THR A 118 -4.98 -3.85 31.02
N ASN A 119 -5.07 -2.65 31.60
CA ASN A 119 -4.69 -1.41 30.93
C ASN A 119 -3.19 -1.34 30.68
N THR A 120 -2.37 -1.89 31.57
CA THR A 120 -0.90 -1.93 31.39
C THR A 120 -0.51 -2.82 30.21
N ILE A 121 -1.07 -4.04 30.12
CA ILE A 121 -0.86 -4.96 29.00
C ILE A 121 -1.37 -4.34 27.70
N LEU A 122 -2.57 -3.75 27.73
CA LEU A 122 -3.19 -3.12 26.58
C LEU A 122 -2.38 -1.91 26.08
N LYS A 123 -1.91 -1.04 26.99
CA LYS A 123 -1.12 0.15 26.64
C LYS A 123 0.20 -0.23 25.99
N SER A 124 0.93 -1.18 26.57
CA SER A 124 2.19 -1.67 25.98
C SER A 124 1.97 -2.29 24.59
N SER A 125 0.92 -3.11 24.46
CA SER A 125 0.56 -3.73 23.19
C SER A 125 0.20 -2.68 22.14
N LYS A 126 -0.65 -1.70 22.47
CA LYS A 126 -1.04 -0.60 21.58
C LYS A 126 0.14 0.24 21.11
N VAL A 127 1.10 0.56 21.98
CA VAL A 127 2.29 1.35 21.61
C VAL A 127 3.11 0.62 20.56
N ILE A 128 3.39 -0.66 20.79
CA ILE A 128 4.20 -1.45 19.85
C ILE A 128 3.45 -1.70 18.53
N LEU A 129 2.14 -1.99 18.57
CA LEU A 129 1.31 -2.11 17.36
C LEU A 129 1.28 -0.79 16.57
N ARG A 130 1.23 0.36 17.25
CA ARG A 130 1.29 1.68 16.60
C ARG A 130 2.65 1.90 15.94
N ARG A 131 3.76 1.54 16.59
CA ARG A 131 5.11 1.65 16.01
C ARG A 131 5.27 0.77 14.76
N LEU A 132 4.80 -0.48 14.80
CA LEU A 132 4.85 -1.38 13.65
C LEU A 132 4.03 -0.86 12.46
N ARG A 133 2.84 -0.29 12.73
CA ARG A 133 2.04 0.35 11.66
C ARG A 133 2.74 1.54 11.02
N TYR A 134 3.34 2.43 11.82
CA TYR A 134 4.10 3.54 11.26
C TYR A 134 5.32 3.08 10.47
N LEU A 135 6.00 2.03 10.94
CA LEU A 135 7.10 1.43 10.21
C LEU A 135 6.64 0.87 8.86
N ALA A 136 5.53 0.13 8.82
CA ALA A 136 4.97 -0.39 7.58
C ALA A 136 4.58 0.75 6.61
N ILE A 137 3.92 1.79 7.10
CA ILE A 137 3.57 2.97 6.30
C ILE A 137 4.82 3.64 5.74
N ALA A 138 5.86 3.83 6.56
CA ALA A 138 7.12 4.43 6.13
C ALA A 138 7.82 3.58 5.04
N CYS A 139 7.92 2.26 5.24
CA CYS A 139 8.44 1.33 4.24
C CYS A 139 7.63 1.38 2.94
N PHE A 140 6.30 1.42 3.03
CA PHE A 140 5.43 1.51 1.86
C PHE A 140 5.68 2.80 1.07
N ILE A 141 5.70 3.95 1.75
CA ILE A 141 5.96 5.25 1.12
C ILE A 141 7.36 5.30 0.48
N LEU A 142 8.39 4.78 1.16
CA LEU A 142 9.73 4.67 0.58
C LEU A 142 9.73 3.80 -0.69
N GLY A 143 9.01 2.68 -0.67
CA GLY A 143 8.78 1.84 -1.84
C GLY A 143 8.18 2.64 -3.00
N LEU A 144 7.16 3.46 -2.75
CA LEU A 144 6.54 4.31 -3.78
C LEU A 144 7.48 5.39 -4.32
N ILE A 145 8.29 6.01 -3.46
CA ILE A 145 9.28 7.00 -3.88
C ILE A 145 10.32 6.36 -4.81
N PHE A 146 10.83 5.19 -4.46
CA PHE A 146 11.78 4.45 -5.31
C PHE A 146 11.14 4.01 -6.62
N PHE A 147 9.88 3.58 -6.61
CA PHE A 147 9.14 3.27 -7.82
C PHE A 147 9.01 4.50 -8.73
N GLY A 148 8.55 5.63 -8.18
CA GLY A 148 8.36 6.88 -8.92
C GLY A 148 9.66 7.45 -9.45
N TYR A 149 10.75 7.35 -8.69
CA TYR A 149 12.07 7.75 -9.16
C TYR A 149 12.56 6.87 -10.31
N PHE A 150 12.44 5.54 -10.18
CA PHE A 150 12.78 4.60 -11.25
C PHE A 150 12.02 4.90 -12.53
N THR A 151 10.69 5.05 -12.46
CA THR A 151 9.86 5.31 -13.64
C THR A 151 10.17 6.68 -14.23
N GLY A 152 10.34 7.72 -13.40
CA GLY A 152 10.67 9.07 -13.85
C GLY A 152 11.99 9.14 -14.61
N VAL A 153 13.05 8.52 -14.09
CA VAL A 153 14.37 8.49 -14.74
C VAL A 153 14.30 7.78 -16.10
N ASN A 154 13.60 6.63 -16.15
CA ASN A 154 13.50 5.85 -17.38
C ASN A 154 12.68 6.56 -18.48
N ILE A 155 11.56 7.18 -18.12
CA ILE A 155 10.74 7.98 -19.05
C ILE A 155 11.54 9.20 -19.54
N TYR A 156 12.24 9.89 -18.63
CA TYR A 156 13.06 11.03 -18.99
C TYR A 156 14.15 10.66 -20.00
N GLN A 157 14.82 9.53 -19.78
CA GLN A 157 15.86 9.06 -20.68
C GLN A 157 15.30 8.63 -22.04
N GLU A 158 14.15 7.98 -22.09
CA GLU A 158 13.50 7.60 -23.34
C GLU A 158 13.14 8.84 -24.18
N ASN A 159 12.62 9.88 -23.53
CA ASN A 159 12.32 11.16 -24.17
C ASN A 159 13.58 11.84 -24.73
N GLN A 160 14.70 11.77 -24.01
CA GLN A 160 16.00 12.31 -24.46
C GLN A 160 16.63 11.52 -25.62
N LYS A 161 16.36 10.23 -25.75
CA LYS A 161 16.85 9.40 -26.86
C LYS A 161 15.99 9.48 -28.12
N SER A 162 14.78 10.07 -28.02
CA SER A 162 13.85 10.24 -29.15
C SER A 162 13.77 11.65 -29.81
N PRO A 163 14.74 12.59 -29.71
CA PRO A 163 14.56 13.94 -30.26
C PRO A 163 14.47 13.94 -31.80
N ASN A 164 14.98 12.92 -32.47
CA ASN A 164 14.88 12.81 -33.94
C ASN A 164 13.54 12.28 -34.47
N LYS A 165 12.62 11.79 -33.63
CA LYS A 165 11.30 11.31 -34.11
C LYS A 165 10.29 12.44 -34.35
N LYS A 166 10.58 13.68 -33.91
CA LYS A 166 9.79 14.88 -34.22
C LYS A 166 10.16 15.57 -35.55
N LYS A 167 11.10 15.01 -36.33
CA LYS A 167 11.49 15.52 -37.66
C LYS A 167 10.85 14.80 -38.85
N ASN A 168 9.79 14.02 -38.64
CA ASN A 168 8.79 13.79 -39.70
C ASN A 168 7.75 14.92 -39.72
N GLY A 169 8.21 16.15 -39.43
CA GLY A 169 7.46 17.35 -39.78
C GLY A 169 7.39 17.41 -41.30
N LEU A 170 6.18 17.29 -41.81
CA LEU A 170 5.74 17.60 -43.16
C LEU A 170 6.71 18.56 -43.88
N ILE A 171 7.63 18.02 -44.69
CA ILE A 171 8.51 18.84 -45.53
C ILE A 171 7.65 19.32 -46.71
N ILE A 172 6.99 20.48 -46.55
CA ILE A 172 6.34 21.13 -47.69
C ILE A 172 7.42 21.88 -48.47
N ASN A 173 8.00 21.22 -49.46
CA ASN A 173 8.83 21.91 -50.45
C ASN A 173 7.92 22.65 -51.43
N PHE A 174 7.77 23.97 -51.24
CA PHE A 174 7.12 24.84 -52.22
C PHE A 174 8.11 25.17 -53.34
N ASN A 175 8.29 24.24 -54.27
CA ASN A 175 8.89 24.57 -55.56
C ASN A 175 7.76 24.92 -56.54
N SER A 176 7.87 26.06 -57.22
CA SER A 176 6.78 26.78 -57.91
C SER A 176 6.11 26.04 -59.08
N LYS A 177 6.43 24.76 -59.32
CA LYS A 177 5.83 23.93 -60.37
C LYS A 177 5.35 22.54 -59.92
N THR A 178 5.61 22.10 -58.69
CA THR A 178 5.15 20.78 -58.20
C THR A 178 4.96 20.79 -56.68
N LYS A 179 3.79 20.34 -56.20
CA LYS A 179 3.53 20.12 -54.77
C LYS A 179 3.63 18.63 -54.46
N GLN A 180 4.58 18.24 -53.63
CA GLN A 180 4.74 16.87 -53.15
C GLN A 180 4.43 16.82 -51.65
N PHE A 181 3.62 15.85 -51.23
CA PHE A 181 3.34 15.56 -49.83
C PHE A 181 3.68 14.09 -49.55
N ASN A 182 4.40 13.85 -48.45
CA ASN A 182 4.81 12.50 -48.06
C ASN A 182 4.22 12.20 -46.69
N ILE A 183 3.31 11.23 -46.61
CA ILE A 183 2.66 10.80 -45.36
C ILE A 183 2.82 9.29 -45.29
N ASN A 184 3.55 8.80 -44.29
CA ASN A 184 3.67 7.38 -43.96
C ASN A 184 3.86 6.48 -45.20
N ASP A 185 4.97 6.69 -45.91
CA ASP A 185 5.38 5.97 -47.13
C ASP A 185 4.52 6.14 -48.38
N ILE A 186 3.45 6.95 -48.33
CA ILE A 186 2.61 7.28 -49.48
C ILE A 186 3.05 8.64 -50.05
N LYS A 187 3.43 8.65 -51.33
CA LYS A 187 3.84 9.86 -52.06
C LYS A 187 2.65 10.41 -52.85
N PHE A 188 2.18 11.59 -52.45
CA PHE A 188 1.20 12.36 -53.21
C PHE A 188 1.92 13.38 -54.08
N THR A 189 1.76 13.28 -55.40
CA THR A 189 2.27 14.27 -56.35
C THR A 189 1.09 14.96 -57.03
N ILE A 190 0.96 16.28 -56.84
CA ILE A 190 -0.04 17.10 -57.55
C ILE A 190 0.65 17.78 -58.73
N LYS A 191 0.21 17.44 -59.94
CA LYS A 191 0.70 18.04 -61.19
C LYS A 191 -0.50 18.51 -62.01
N ASP A 192 -0.59 19.83 -62.21
CA ASP A 192 -1.52 20.52 -63.13
C ASP A 192 -2.84 19.79 -63.37
N SER A 193 -3.68 19.69 -62.33
CA SER A 193 -5.02 19.09 -62.31
C SER A 193 -5.13 17.57 -62.09
N SER A 194 -4.03 16.86 -61.85
CA SER A 194 -4.03 15.43 -61.53
C SER A 194 -3.35 15.13 -60.19
N ILE A 195 -3.93 14.19 -59.43
CA ILE A 195 -3.36 13.66 -58.19
C ILE A 195 -2.85 12.25 -58.49
N ILE A 196 -1.54 12.03 -58.36
CA ILE A 196 -0.91 10.72 -58.49
C ILE A 196 -0.56 10.22 -57.08
N ILE A 197 -1.05 9.03 -56.74
CA ILE A 197 -0.75 8.31 -55.49
C ILE A 197 0.23 7.20 -55.84
N GLN A 198 1.43 7.23 -55.25
CA GLN A 198 2.45 6.18 -55.36
C GLN A 198 2.81 5.62 -53.99
#